data_AF-A0A2S6TDY7-F1
#
_entry.id   AF-A0A2S6TDY7-F1
#
_cell.length_a   1.000
_cell.length_b   1.000
_cell.length_c   1.000
_cell.angle_alpha   90.00
_cell.angle_beta   90.00
_cell.angle_gamma   90.00
#
_symmetry.space_group_name_H-M   'P 1'
#
loop_
_entity.id
_entity.type
_entity.pdbx_description
1 polymer ?
#
loop_
_entity_poly.entity_id
_entity_poly.type
_entity_poly.pdbx_seq_one_letter_code
_entity_poly.pdbx_strand_id
1 'polypeptide(L)'
;FRSARLGIVHAVAKNRFYPPATMREMGRIAERLANKAADGLFTAADFRDATDIGRNVSIQVLEYFDRAGLTQRVDKGRKIHRSPDDVFRD
;
A
#
# COMPACT_ATOMS: atom_id res chain seq x y z
N PHE A 1 13.44 -1.25 19.61
CA PHE A 1 13.42 -1.99 18.34
C PHE A 1 14.53 -1.48 17.42
N ARG A 2 15.61 -2.25 17.22
CA ARG A 2 16.83 -1.84 16.47
C ARG A 2 16.83 -2.25 14.98
N SER A 3 15.81 -2.95 14.48
CA SER A 3 15.80 -3.49 13.10
C SER A 3 15.33 -2.53 12.00
N ALA A 4 14.79 -1.35 12.35
CA ALA A 4 14.39 -0.35 11.34
C ALA A 4 15.59 0.23 10.56
N ARG A 5 16.84 0.05 11.07
CA ARG A 5 18.05 0.62 10.48
C ARG A 5 18.76 -0.29 9.47
N LEU A 6 18.23 -1.49 9.20
CA LEU A 6 18.82 -2.48 8.27
C LEU A 6 17.95 -2.76 7.03
N GLY A 7 16.90 -1.98 6.76
CA GLY A 7 16.01 -2.22 5.61
C GLY A 7 15.14 -3.48 5.71
N ILE A 8 15.13 -4.15 6.86
CA ILE A 8 14.48 -5.46 7.01
C ILE A 8 12.95 -5.36 7.02
N VAL A 9 12.39 -4.21 7.45
CA VAL A 9 10.94 -4.00 7.56
C VAL A 9 10.52 -2.53 7.37
N HIS A 10 9.35 -2.32 6.79
CA HIS A 10 8.64 -1.04 6.73
C HIS A 10 7.69 -0.88 7.93
N ALA A 11 7.85 0.22 8.67
CA ALA A 11 6.97 0.59 9.77
C ALA A 11 5.69 1.25 9.24
N VAL A 12 4.66 0.44 8.98
CA VAL A 12 3.36 0.92 8.45
C VAL A 12 2.55 1.64 9.52
N ALA A 13 2.61 1.16 10.77
CA ALA A 13 2.03 1.80 11.94
C ALA A 13 2.85 1.49 13.21
N LYS A 14 2.54 2.13 14.34
CA LYS A 14 3.29 2.02 15.60
C LYS A 14 3.64 0.58 16.01
N ASN A 15 2.72 -0.37 15.78
CA ASN A 15 2.87 -1.79 16.11
C ASN A 15 2.75 -2.70 14.89
N ARG A 16 3.04 -2.19 13.67
CA ARG A 16 2.84 -2.94 12.43
C ARG A 16 4.02 -2.74 11.48
N PHE A 17 4.72 -3.83 11.25
CA PHE A 17 5.93 -3.88 10.43
C PHE A 17 5.77 -4.95 9.37
N TYR A 18 6.10 -4.65 8.13
CA TYR A 18 6.05 -5.61 7.03
C TYR A 18 7.40 -5.69 6.32
N PRO A 19 7.83 -6.88 5.87
CA PRO A 19 8.98 -7.00 4.97
C PRO A 19 8.74 -6.23 3.65
N PRO A 20 9.81 -5.75 2.98
CA PRO A 20 9.70 -5.11 1.67
C PRO A 20 8.94 -5.93 0.63
N ALA A 21 9.16 -7.25 0.59
CA ALA A 21 8.47 -8.15 -0.32
C ALA A 21 6.93 -8.10 -0.15
N THR A 22 6.45 -8.08 1.09
CA THR A 22 5.01 -7.99 1.38
C THR A 22 4.45 -6.63 0.97
N MET A 23 5.19 -5.55 1.19
CA MET A 23 4.78 -4.21 0.77
C MET A 23 4.72 -4.09 -0.76
N ARG A 24 5.67 -4.70 -1.48
CA ARG A 24 5.63 -4.81 -2.95
C ARG A 24 4.41 -5.59 -3.43
N GLU A 25 4.11 -6.73 -2.83
CA GLU A 25 2.95 -7.54 -3.20
C GLU A 25 1.62 -6.79 -3.00
N MET A 26 1.46 -6.16 -1.83
CA MET A 26 0.29 -5.31 -1.57
C MET A 26 0.22 -4.11 -2.54
N GLY A 27 1.37 -3.50 -2.88
CA GLY A 27 1.43 -2.45 -3.89
C GLY A 27 0.97 -2.92 -5.27
N ARG A 28 1.39 -4.11 -5.70
CA ARG A 28 0.94 -4.73 -6.96
C ARG A 28 -0.55 -5.05 -6.94
N ILE A 29 -1.13 -5.40 -5.79
CA ILE A 29 -2.58 -5.56 -5.65
C ILE A 29 -3.28 -4.21 -5.89
N ALA A 30 -2.82 -3.13 -5.26
CA ALA A 30 -3.36 -1.78 -5.46
C ALA A 30 -3.27 -1.35 -6.94
N GLU A 31 -2.16 -1.63 -7.60
CA GLU A 31 -1.97 -1.33 -9.03
C GLU A 31 -2.93 -2.11 -9.92
N ARG A 32 -3.11 -3.40 -9.65
CA ARG A 32 -4.12 -4.22 -10.35
C ARG A 32 -5.54 -3.70 -10.14
N LEU A 33 -5.88 -3.21 -8.94
CA LEU A 33 -7.20 -2.66 -8.66
C LEU A 33 -7.43 -1.36 -9.44
N ALA A 34 -6.46 -0.45 -9.43
CA ALA A 34 -6.53 0.79 -10.21
C ALA A 34 -6.69 0.50 -11.71
N ASN A 35 -5.92 -0.44 -12.25
CA ASN A 35 -5.98 -0.80 -13.68
C ASN A 35 -7.31 -1.46 -14.09
N LYS A 36 -8.04 -2.07 -13.15
CA LYS A 36 -9.36 -2.65 -13.40
C LYS A 36 -10.50 -1.64 -13.30
N ALA A 37 -10.29 -0.54 -12.58
CA ALA A 37 -11.29 0.51 -12.40
C ALA A 37 -11.39 1.40 -13.65
N ALA A 38 -12.61 1.70 -14.08
CA ALA A 38 -12.84 2.50 -15.29
C ALA A 38 -12.28 3.94 -15.17
N ASP A 39 -12.23 4.49 -13.96
CA ASP A 39 -11.72 5.81 -13.64
C ASP A 39 -10.27 5.78 -13.09
N GLY A 40 -9.65 4.60 -13.03
CA GLY A 40 -8.33 4.41 -12.44
C GLY A 40 -8.28 4.54 -10.92
N LEU A 41 -9.44 4.57 -10.24
CA LEU A 41 -9.55 4.73 -8.79
C LEU A 41 -10.01 3.44 -8.12
N PHE A 42 -9.33 3.05 -7.05
CA PHE A 42 -9.79 1.97 -6.18
C PHE A 42 -10.10 2.50 -4.77
N THR A 43 -11.06 1.88 -4.10
CA THR A 43 -11.46 2.24 -2.74
C THR A 43 -10.70 1.43 -1.69
N ALA A 44 -10.80 1.86 -0.43
CA ALA A 44 -10.28 1.07 0.68
C ALA A 44 -11.02 -0.27 0.85
N ALA A 45 -12.27 -0.39 0.40
CA ALA A 45 -13.01 -1.64 0.43
C ALA A 45 -12.47 -2.62 -0.61
N ASP A 46 -12.23 -2.16 -1.85
CA ASP A 46 -11.65 -3.00 -2.92
C ASP A 46 -10.28 -3.55 -2.50
N PHE A 47 -9.45 -2.69 -1.89
CA PHE A 47 -8.14 -3.10 -1.38
C PHE A 47 -8.25 -4.12 -0.25
N ARG A 48 -9.16 -3.91 0.70
CA ARG A 48 -9.44 -4.85 1.79
C ARG A 48 -9.82 -6.22 1.24
N ASP A 49 -10.77 -6.25 0.31
CA ASP A 49 -11.32 -7.49 -0.24
C ASP A 49 -10.29 -8.23 -1.09
N ALA A 50 -9.41 -7.51 -1.80
CA ALA A 50 -8.34 -8.11 -2.60
C ALA A 50 -7.12 -8.60 -1.79
N THR A 51 -6.92 -8.07 -0.58
CA THR A 51 -5.79 -8.44 0.31
C THR A 51 -6.19 -9.37 1.45
N ASP A 52 -7.50 -9.52 1.69
CA ASP A 52 -8.08 -10.26 2.81
C ASP A 52 -7.57 -9.82 4.20
N ILE A 53 -7.19 -8.54 4.33
CA ILE A 53 -6.76 -7.96 5.61
C ILE A 53 -7.86 -7.12 6.25
N GLY A 54 -7.87 -7.03 7.57
CA GLY A 54 -8.88 -6.25 8.29
C GLY A 54 -8.93 -4.77 7.87
N ARG A 55 -10.11 -4.14 8.02
CA ARG A 55 -10.36 -2.74 7.62
C ARG A 55 -9.33 -1.74 8.17
N ASN A 56 -8.99 -1.87 9.47
CA ASN A 56 -8.01 -0.98 10.10
C ASN A 56 -6.61 -1.17 9.52
N VAL A 57 -6.25 -2.40 9.17
CA VAL A 57 -4.97 -2.73 8.55
C VAL A 57 -4.91 -2.15 7.14
N SER A 58 -5.99 -2.31 6.37
CA SER A 58 -6.12 -1.75 5.03
C SER A 58 -5.90 -0.23 5.02
N ILE A 59 -6.56 0.49 5.93
CA ILE A 59 -6.41 1.96 6.04
C ILE A 59 -4.95 2.32 6.35
N GLN A 60 -4.32 1.65 7.32
CA GLN A 60 -2.92 1.93 7.70
C GLN A 60 -1.95 1.69 6.54
N VAL A 61 -2.12 0.60 5.79
CA VAL A 61 -1.30 0.29 4.62
C VAL A 61 -1.50 1.35 3.53
N LEU A 62 -2.74 1.74 3.24
CA LEU A 62 -3.03 2.74 2.24
C LEU A 62 -2.51 4.13 2.62
N GLU A 63 -2.62 4.53 3.87
CA GLU A 63 -2.01 5.78 4.37
C GLU A 63 -0.48 5.73 4.28
N TYR A 64 0.13 4.57 4.51
CA TYR A 64 1.56 4.38 4.31
C TYR A 64 1.92 4.51 2.83
N PHE A 65 1.16 3.90 1.92
CA PHE A 65 1.34 4.06 0.47
C PHE A 65 1.18 5.50 0.00
N ASP A 66 0.23 6.24 0.57
CA ASP A 66 0.04 7.66 0.29
C ASP A 66 1.31 8.45 0.72
N ARG A 67 1.83 8.21 1.92
CA ARG A 67 3.08 8.85 2.41
C ARG A 67 4.32 8.42 1.63
N ALA A 68 4.37 7.17 1.19
CA ALA A 68 5.45 6.64 0.35
C ALA A 68 5.33 7.10 -1.11
N GLY A 69 4.26 7.80 -1.49
CA GLY A 69 3.99 8.29 -2.84
C GLY A 69 3.75 7.17 -3.87
N LEU A 70 3.31 6.00 -3.41
CA LEU A 70 2.81 4.91 -4.27
C LEU A 70 1.40 5.24 -4.76
N THR A 71 0.53 5.65 -3.85
CA THR A 71 -0.85 6.04 -4.13
C THR A 71 -1.06 7.52 -3.85
N GLN A 72 -2.10 8.08 -4.45
CA GLN A 72 -2.60 9.40 -4.11
C GLN A 72 -4.11 9.30 -3.90
N ARG A 73 -4.58 9.79 -2.75
CA ARG A 73 -6.02 9.88 -2.45
C ARG A 73 -6.68 10.93 -3.34
N VAL A 74 -7.77 10.55 -3.97
CA VAL A 74 -8.64 11.41 -4.80
C VAL A 74 -10.08 11.12 -4.40
N ASP A 75 -10.76 12.10 -3.82
CA ASP A 75 -12.11 11.96 -3.26
C ASP A 75 -12.26 10.74 -2.33
N LYS A 76 -13.07 9.76 -2.77
CA LYS A 76 -13.36 8.51 -2.06
C LYS A 76 -12.42 7.35 -2.43
N GLY A 77 -11.57 7.53 -3.44
CA GLY A 77 -10.69 6.50 -3.97
C GLY A 77 -9.21 6.89 -3.91
N ARG A 78 -8.38 6.06 -4.53
CA ARG A 78 -6.95 6.26 -4.72
C ARG A 78 -6.55 5.88 -6.13
N LYS A 79 -5.67 6.67 -6.72
CA LYS A 79 -4.94 6.33 -7.95
C LYS A 79 -3.52 5.90 -7.63
N ILE A 80 -2.91 5.16 -8.54
CA ILE A 80 -1.46 4.91 -8.53
C ILE A 80 -0.74 6.17 -8.99
N HIS A 81 0.30 6.55 -8.25
CA HIS A 81 1.17 7.68 -8.56
C HIS A 81 2.54 7.20 -9.05
N ARG A 82 3.06 6.10 -8.49
CA ARG A 82 4.34 5.46 -8.87
C ARG A 82 4.23 3.95 -8.79
N SER A 83 5.06 3.23 -9.55
CA SER A 83 5.08 1.77 -9.52
C SER A 83 5.52 1.23 -8.14
N PRO A 84 4.96 0.12 -7.66
CA PRO A 84 5.43 -0.56 -6.44
C PRO A 84 6.92 -0.89 -6.45
N ASP A 85 7.47 -1.26 -7.61
CA ASP A 85 8.88 -1.62 -7.73
C ASP A 85 9.80 -0.40 -7.62
N ASP A 86 9.33 0.79 -8.03
CA ASP A 86 10.07 2.05 -7.86
C ASP A 86 10.07 2.51 -6.40
N VAL A 87 8.94 2.36 -5.70
CA VAL A 87 8.76 2.84 -4.31
C VAL A 87 9.48 1.94 -3.30
N PHE A 88 9.53 0.64 -3.56
CA PHE A 88 10.10 -0.36 -2.64
C PHE A 88 11.35 -1.02 -3.21
N ARG A 89 12.18 -0.25 -3.90
CA ARG A 89 13.50 -0.68 -4.37
C ARG A 89 14.40 -0.96 -3.16
N ASP A 90 14.92 -2.19 -3.08
CA ASP A 90 16.01 -2.57 -2.15
C ASP A 90 17.36 -2.12 -2.71
#